data_AF-A0A7C1EXS8-F1
#
_entry.id   AF-A0A7C1EXS8-F1
#
_cell.length_a   1.000
_cell.length_b   1.000
_cell.length_c   1.000
_cell.angle_alpha   90.00
_cell.angle_beta   90.00
_cell.angle_gamma   90.00
#
_symmetry.space_group_name_H-M   'P 1'
#
loop_
_entity.id
_entity.type
_entity.pdbx_description
1 polymer ?
#
loop_
_entity_poly.entity_id
_entity_poly.type
_entity_poly.pdbx_seq_one_letter_code
_entity_poly.pdbx_strand_id
1 'polypeptide(L)'
;MKINEFNWKIGGEAGEGIMVTGLIFAKACAKLGLEVFNYAEYPSRIRGGHNCYQVKVQDKKPITAEKELDILVALNKESINLHLNEMSKDGIIIYDSNLKDLSINFEGLYPVPMEEIAIKAGGKITKNNVSLGVSAGILDMPLEAINSAVSKAFRDKGEKVLNMNLAAVKEGYDFVKQNPPKNRNCSINKKDFVKKYVMTGNEAIALGAIKAGLKLYAAYPMTPASSILHFLAPLERKYRILVKHTEDEIAAILTAIGASFAGIRSMAATSGGGFSLMTEALGMAGITETPLVIAECMRPGPSTGMPTWTEQGDLRFVIHASQGDFIRVVLTPGDISEAYHLIQLSFNLAEKYQIPVILLSDKFLSESSESIDDLKHLDLPKERGKRLKEVPQDYKRYDLCIEDGISWRALPPNPNGMHLANSDEHDEYGLVTEESDLRIKMV
;
A
#
# COMPACT_ATOMS: atom_id res chain seq x y z
N MET A 1 30.23 -16.77 1.07
CA MET A 1 29.05 -16.76 0.18
C MET A 1 27.82 -16.84 1.06
N LYS A 2 26.97 -15.81 1.04
CA LYS A 2 25.67 -15.76 1.73
C LYS A 2 24.67 -16.62 0.92
N ILE A 3 23.92 -17.48 1.58
CA ILE A 3 22.89 -18.32 0.95
C ILE A 3 21.55 -17.83 1.44
N ASN A 4 20.61 -17.58 0.52
CA ASN A 4 19.25 -17.12 0.85
C ASN A 4 19.19 -15.82 1.67
N GLU A 5 20.28 -15.07 1.79
CA GLU A 5 20.36 -13.83 2.55
C GLU A 5 21.15 -12.79 1.76
N PHE A 6 20.44 -11.82 1.19
CA PHE A 6 21.07 -10.76 0.41
C PHE A 6 20.15 -9.56 0.17
N ASN A 7 20.75 -8.42 -0.12
CA ASN A 7 20.09 -7.21 -0.59
C ASN A 7 20.33 -7.02 -2.09
N TRP A 8 19.26 -7.03 -2.88
CA TRP A 8 19.28 -6.77 -4.31
C TRP A 8 18.58 -5.43 -4.59
N LYS A 9 19.19 -4.55 -5.37
CA LYS A 9 18.59 -3.27 -5.79
C LYS A 9 18.70 -3.11 -7.29
N ILE A 10 17.65 -2.62 -7.92
CA ILE A 10 17.69 -2.13 -9.30
C ILE A 10 17.49 -0.61 -9.32
N GLY A 11 18.30 0.10 -10.09
CA GLY A 11 18.23 1.53 -10.30
C GLY A 11 18.25 1.90 -11.78
N GLY A 12 17.58 3.00 -12.12
CA GLY A 12 17.60 3.56 -13.47
C GLY A 12 16.65 4.74 -13.62
N GLU A 13 16.45 5.18 -14.85
CA GLU A 13 15.57 6.32 -15.14
C GLU A 13 14.08 5.94 -15.05
N ALA A 14 13.26 6.91 -14.64
CA ALA A 14 11.81 6.78 -14.71
C ALA A 14 11.36 6.47 -16.15
N GLY A 15 10.77 5.29 -16.33
CA GLY A 15 10.36 4.77 -17.65
C GLY A 15 11.04 3.46 -18.04
N GLU A 16 12.16 3.09 -17.41
CA GLU A 16 12.91 1.86 -17.71
C GLU A 16 12.32 0.59 -17.05
N GLY A 17 11.15 0.69 -16.41
CA GLY A 17 10.46 -0.46 -15.82
C GLY A 17 11.03 -0.94 -14.48
N ILE A 18 11.76 -0.09 -13.75
CA ILE A 18 12.41 -0.39 -12.47
C ILE A 18 11.46 -1.08 -11.46
N MET A 19 10.30 -0.46 -11.21
CA MET A 19 9.30 -0.96 -10.24
C MET A 19 8.77 -2.35 -10.61
N VAL A 20 8.46 -2.56 -11.89
CA VAL A 20 7.94 -3.84 -12.40
C VAL A 20 9.00 -4.93 -12.28
N THR A 21 10.24 -4.58 -12.62
CA THR A 21 11.39 -5.49 -12.59
C THR A 21 11.67 -5.96 -11.17
N GLY A 22 11.73 -5.02 -10.21
CA GLY A 22 11.94 -5.36 -8.80
C GLY A 22 10.81 -6.22 -8.23
N LEU A 23 9.55 -5.93 -8.54
CA LEU A 23 8.42 -6.76 -8.11
C LEU A 23 8.44 -8.17 -8.73
N ILE A 24 8.87 -8.31 -9.99
CA ILE A 24 9.05 -9.62 -10.63
C ILE A 24 10.14 -10.41 -9.90
N PHE A 25 11.28 -9.79 -9.59
CA PHE A 25 12.37 -10.43 -8.85
C PHE A 25 11.91 -10.88 -7.46
N ALA A 26 11.23 -10.01 -6.71
CA ALA A 26 10.67 -10.34 -5.40
C ALA A 26 9.70 -11.53 -5.46
N LYS A 27 8.78 -11.54 -6.44
CA LYS A 27 7.83 -12.64 -6.65
C LYS A 27 8.51 -13.95 -7.06
N ALA A 28 9.61 -13.89 -7.80
CA ALA A 28 10.41 -15.07 -8.14
C ALA A 28 11.07 -15.66 -6.89
N CYS A 29 11.64 -14.82 -6.02
CA CYS A 29 12.22 -15.24 -4.74
C CYS A 29 11.16 -15.87 -3.82
N ALA A 30 10.00 -15.20 -3.65
CA ALA A 30 8.90 -15.73 -2.86
C ALA A 30 8.38 -17.08 -3.37
N LYS A 31 8.38 -17.30 -4.69
CA LYS A 31 8.01 -18.59 -5.30
C LYS A 31 8.98 -19.72 -4.93
N LEU A 32 10.23 -19.40 -4.60
CA LEU A 32 11.24 -20.36 -4.14
C LEU A 32 11.16 -20.65 -2.63
N GLY A 33 10.14 -20.11 -1.95
CA GLY A 33 9.92 -20.28 -0.51
C GLY A 33 10.75 -19.33 0.36
N LEU A 34 11.37 -18.30 -0.24
CA LEU A 34 12.10 -17.27 0.47
C LEU A 34 11.17 -16.16 0.95
N GLU A 35 11.58 -15.48 2.02
CA GLU A 35 10.90 -14.30 2.50
C GLU A 35 11.53 -13.05 1.88
N VAL A 36 10.70 -12.07 1.55
CA VAL A 36 11.12 -10.82 0.91
C VAL A 36 10.55 -9.60 1.62
N PHE A 37 11.33 -8.54 1.69
CA PHE A 37 10.87 -7.19 2.02
C PHE A 37 11.36 -6.25 0.93
N ASN A 38 10.42 -5.51 0.34
CA ASN A 38 10.66 -4.71 -0.82
C ASN A 38 10.35 -3.24 -0.54
N TYR A 39 11.24 -2.36 -0.95
CA TYR A 39 11.11 -0.93 -0.76
C TYR A 39 11.40 -0.19 -2.06
N ALA A 40 10.56 0.78 -2.37
CA ALA A 40 10.63 1.53 -3.61
C ALA A 40 10.83 3.03 -3.37
N GLU A 41 11.75 3.61 -4.13
CA GLU A 41 12.04 5.03 -4.10
C GLU A 41 11.90 5.62 -5.50
N TYR A 42 11.20 6.74 -5.57
CA TYR A 42 11.01 7.50 -6.79
C TYR A 42 10.77 8.98 -6.44
N PRO A 43 11.25 9.91 -7.27
CA PRO A 43 10.95 11.32 -7.10
C PRO A 43 9.50 11.60 -7.47
N SER A 44 8.97 12.73 -7.01
CA SER A 44 7.66 13.25 -7.42
C SER A 44 7.68 13.80 -8.86
N ARG A 45 8.06 12.97 -9.83
CA ARG A 45 8.14 13.29 -11.27
C ARG A 45 7.66 12.11 -12.10
N ILE A 46 6.86 12.37 -13.13
CA ILE A 46 6.31 11.33 -14.02
C ILE A 46 7.36 10.83 -15.02
N ARG A 47 8.26 11.71 -15.48
CA ARG A 47 9.35 11.38 -16.40
C ARG A 47 10.66 11.98 -15.90
N GLY A 48 11.74 11.23 -16.12
CA GLY A 48 13.08 11.59 -15.68
C GLY A 48 13.27 11.45 -14.17
N GLY A 49 14.53 11.51 -13.75
CA GLY A 49 14.95 11.23 -12.39
C GLY A 49 15.24 9.75 -12.15
N HIS A 50 15.91 9.50 -11.03
CA HIS A 50 16.36 8.18 -10.62
C HIS A 50 15.28 7.46 -9.79
N ASN A 51 14.91 6.27 -10.23
CA ASN A 51 14.02 5.38 -9.49
C ASN A 51 14.83 4.17 -9.03
N CYS A 52 14.54 3.68 -7.83
CA CYS A 52 15.11 2.41 -7.37
C CYS A 52 14.05 1.50 -6.73
N TYR A 53 14.33 0.20 -6.80
CA TYR A 53 13.54 -0.82 -6.13
C TYR A 53 14.49 -1.81 -5.47
N GLN A 54 14.39 -1.93 -4.15
CA GLN A 54 15.20 -2.83 -3.35
C GLN A 54 14.37 -4.03 -2.90
N VAL A 55 15.02 -5.19 -2.86
CA VAL A 55 14.48 -6.46 -2.40
C VAL A 55 15.48 -7.05 -1.41
N LYS A 56 15.14 -7.05 -0.13
CA LYS A 56 15.81 -7.86 0.89
C LYS A 56 15.24 -9.27 0.79
N VAL A 57 16.11 -10.27 0.68
CA VAL A 57 15.75 -11.68 0.65
C VAL A 57 16.37 -12.38 1.84
N GLN A 58 15.57 -13.16 2.59
CA GLN A 58 16.01 -13.94 3.75
C GLN A 58 15.27 -15.28 3.85
N ASP A 59 15.85 -16.23 4.59
CA ASP A 59 15.19 -17.48 4.98
C ASP A 59 14.05 -17.28 5.98
N LYS A 60 14.17 -16.23 6.80
CA LYS A 60 13.21 -15.79 7.83
C LYS A 60 12.62 -14.45 7.39
N LYS A 61 11.44 -14.12 7.88
CA LYS A 61 10.73 -12.89 7.49
C LYS A 61 11.58 -11.65 7.81
N PRO A 62 12.04 -10.89 6.79
CA PRO A 62 12.67 -9.60 7.01
C PRO A 62 11.62 -8.60 7.49
N ILE A 63 11.99 -7.78 8.48
CA ILE A 63 11.09 -6.77 9.07
C ILE A 63 11.33 -5.35 8.51
N THR A 64 12.44 -5.14 7.78
CA THR A 64 12.79 -3.84 7.21
C THR A 64 13.78 -3.97 6.06
N ALA A 65 13.96 -2.90 5.31
CA ALA A 65 15.04 -2.77 4.32
C ALA A 65 16.37 -2.41 5.01
N GLU A 66 17.48 -2.87 4.45
CA GLU A 66 18.82 -2.52 4.91
C GLU A 66 19.52 -1.58 3.94
N LYS A 67 20.43 -0.74 4.42
CA LYS A 67 21.17 0.16 3.54
C LYS A 67 22.25 -0.56 2.73
N GLU A 68 22.91 -1.57 3.30
CA GLU A 68 24.00 -2.29 2.62
C GLU A 68 23.47 -3.18 1.49
N LEU A 69 24.13 -3.15 0.32
CA LEU A 69 23.75 -3.89 -0.88
C LEU A 69 24.74 -5.01 -1.21
N ASP A 70 24.21 -6.17 -1.56
CA ASP A 70 24.99 -7.29 -2.08
C ASP A 70 25.01 -7.30 -3.61
N ILE A 71 23.91 -6.89 -4.25
CA ILE A 71 23.78 -6.82 -5.72
C ILE A 71 23.09 -5.51 -6.11
N LEU A 72 23.73 -4.74 -6.98
CA LEU A 72 23.14 -3.57 -7.63
C LEU A 72 23.03 -3.81 -9.14
N VAL A 73 21.82 -3.73 -9.67
CA VAL A 73 21.54 -3.64 -11.11
C VAL A 73 21.42 -2.17 -11.48
N ALA A 74 22.42 -1.64 -12.16
CA ALA A 74 22.47 -0.25 -12.60
C ALA A 74 22.21 -0.15 -14.11
N LEU A 75 21.04 0.38 -14.49
CA LEU A 75 20.70 0.57 -15.91
C LEU A 75 21.36 1.81 -16.53
N ASN A 76 21.76 2.77 -15.68
CA ASN A 76 22.47 3.99 -16.02
C ASN A 76 23.65 4.27 -15.07
N LYS A 77 24.49 5.24 -15.42
CA LYS A 77 25.65 5.65 -14.59
C LYS A 77 25.24 6.31 -13.26
N GLU A 78 24.14 7.05 -13.26
CA GLU A 78 23.60 7.72 -12.06
C GLU A 78 23.31 6.72 -10.93
N SER A 79 22.73 5.56 -11.25
CA SER A 79 22.46 4.49 -10.30
C SER A 79 23.71 4.00 -9.58
N ILE A 80 24.83 3.89 -10.29
CA ILE A 80 26.10 3.48 -9.69
C ILE A 80 26.59 4.59 -8.76
N ASN A 81 26.60 5.83 -9.21
CA ASN A 81 27.08 6.96 -8.42
C ASN A 81 26.31 7.14 -7.11
N LEU A 82 24.98 6.97 -7.15
CA LEU A 82 24.11 7.15 -5.99
C LEU A 82 24.24 6.04 -4.95
N HIS A 83 24.48 4.80 -5.38
CA HIS A 83 24.44 3.63 -4.51
C HIS A 83 25.80 2.95 -4.31
N LEU A 84 26.90 3.47 -4.86
CA LEU A 84 28.23 2.88 -4.70
C LEU A 84 28.66 2.79 -3.23
N ASN A 85 28.31 3.79 -2.43
CA ASN A 85 28.59 3.83 -0.99
C ASN A 85 27.68 2.91 -0.16
N GLU A 86 26.65 2.32 -0.77
CA GLU A 86 25.79 1.32 -0.15
C GLU A 86 26.33 -0.10 -0.39
N MET A 87 27.24 -0.31 -1.34
CA MET A 87 27.73 -1.64 -1.69
C MET A 87 28.59 -2.25 -0.57
N SER A 88 28.31 -3.51 -0.25
CA SER A 88 29.21 -4.35 0.52
C SER A 88 30.55 -4.56 -0.21
N LYS A 89 31.62 -4.84 0.53
CA LYS A 89 32.97 -5.04 -0.02
C LYS A 89 33.02 -6.13 -1.10
N ASP A 90 32.27 -7.21 -0.89
CA ASP A 90 32.20 -8.36 -1.80
C ASP A 90 31.01 -8.28 -2.78
N GLY A 91 30.31 -7.14 -2.81
CA GLY A 91 29.11 -6.92 -3.62
C GLY A 91 29.36 -6.94 -5.11
N ILE A 92 28.28 -7.06 -5.90
CA ILE A 92 28.33 -7.09 -7.36
C ILE A 92 27.51 -5.94 -7.95
N ILE A 93 28.12 -5.17 -8.85
CA ILE A 93 27.42 -4.13 -9.62
C ILE A 93 27.28 -4.63 -11.06
N ILE A 94 26.06 -4.99 -11.43
CA ILE A 94 25.67 -5.41 -12.76
C ILE A 94 25.31 -4.17 -13.56
N TYR A 95 25.97 -3.93 -14.69
CA TYR A 95 25.73 -2.74 -15.50
C TYR A 95 25.85 -3.02 -16.99
N ASP A 96 25.28 -2.14 -17.81
CA ASP A 96 25.37 -2.25 -19.27
C ASP A 96 26.79 -1.89 -19.76
N SER A 97 27.44 -2.78 -20.51
CA SER A 97 28.80 -2.56 -21.03
C SER A 97 28.93 -1.34 -21.95
N ASN A 98 27.81 -0.82 -22.45
CA ASN A 98 27.77 0.43 -23.23
C ASN A 98 27.96 1.70 -22.36
N LEU A 99 27.88 1.59 -21.03
CA LEU A 99 28.18 2.71 -20.13
C LEU A 99 29.68 3.01 -20.14
N LYS A 100 30.04 4.17 -20.67
CA LYS A 100 31.43 4.65 -20.75
C LYS A 100 31.83 5.45 -19.51
N ASP A 101 33.14 5.56 -19.29
CA ASP A 101 33.78 6.43 -18.30
C ASP A 101 33.24 6.28 -16.88
N LEU A 102 33.18 5.04 -16.38
CA LEU A 102 32.72 4.78 -15.02
C LEU A 102 33.61 5.46 -13.97
N SER A 103 34.94 5.48 -14.17
CA SER A 103 35.93 6.04 -13.23
C SER A 103 35.71 5.59 -11.78
N ILE A 104 35.35 4.32 -11.60
CA ILE A 104 35.04 3.71 -10.29
C ILE A 104 36.07 2.65 -9.97
N ASN A 105 36.59 2.68 -8.74
CA ASN A 105 37.47 1.63 -8.21
C ASN A 105 36.65 0.68 -7.32
N PHE A 106 36.01 -0.32 -7.94
CA PHE A 106 35.24 -1.36 -7.25
C PHE A 106 35.48 -2.70 -7.92
N GLU A 107 35.94 -3.70 -7.17
CA GLU A 107 36.33 -5.01 -7.74
C GLU A 107 35.14 -5.80 -8.28
N GLY A 108 33.94 -5.62 -7.72
CA GLY A 108 32.73 -6.33 -8.08
C GLY A 108 31.98 -5.80 -9.30
N LEU A 109 32.63 -5.05 -10.20
CA LEU A 109 32.01 -4.59 -11.45
C LEU A 109 31.80 -5.76 -12.42
N TYR A 110 30.56 -5.92 -12.90
CA TYR A 110 30.18 -6.98 -13.84
C TYR A 110 29.49 -6.39 -15.09
N PRO A 111 30.25 -6.15 -16.18
CA PRO A 111 29.70 -5.62 -17.42
C PRO A 111 28.89 -6.67 -18.18
N VAL A 112 27.72 -6.28 -18.67
CA VAL A 112 26.85 -7.12 -19.50
C VAL A 112 26.42 -6.32 -20.73
N PRO A 113 26.47 -6.88 -21.96
CA PRO A 113 25.95 -6.22 -23.16
C PRO A 113 24.42 -6.25 -23.20
N MET A 114 23.77 -5.63 -22.20
CA MET A 114 22.32 -5.75 -21.97
C MET A 114 21.52 -5.19 -23.15
N GLU A 115 21.92 -4.06 -23.71
CA GLU A 115 21.25 -3.47 -24.87
C GLU A 115 21.33 -4.38 -26.11
N GLU A 116 22.49 -4.98 -26.38
CA GLU A 116 22.67 -5.88 -27.52
C GLU A 116 21.83 -7.16 -27.35
N ILE A 117 21.86 -7.74 -26.14
CA ILE A 117 21.03 -8.90 -25.80
C ILE A 117 19.53 -8.56 -25.94
N ALA A 118 19.10 -7.39 -25.47
CA ALA A 118 17.71 -6.96 -25.55
C ALA A 118 17.25 -6.77 -27.01
N ILE A 119 18.09 -6.17 -27.86
CA ILE A 119 17.83 -6.02 -29.30
C ILE A 119 17.68 -7.40 -29.95
N LYS A 120 18.60 -8.33 -29.67
CA LYS A 120 18.54 -9.71 -30.18
C LYS A 120 17.28 -10.46 -29.70
N ALA A 121 16.85 -10.22 -28.47
CA ALA A 121 15.65 -10.83 -27.89
C ALA A 121 14.33 -10.24 -28.41
N GLY A 122 14.38 -9.14 -29.16
CA GLY A 122 13.23 -8.57 -29.88
C GLY A 122 12.93 -7.10 -29.60
N GLY A 123 13.69 -6.42 -28.74
CA GLY A 123 13.60 -4.97 -28.59
C GLY A 123 14.32 -4.40 -27.37
N LYS A 124 14.92 -3.21 -27.52
CA LYS A 124 15.66 -2.49 -26.48
C LYS A 124 14.88 -2.29 -25.16
N ILE A 125 13.55 -2.24 -25.23
CA ILE A 125 12.67 -2.08 -24.06
C ILE A 125 12.77 -3.25 -23.05
N THR A 126 13.33 -4.40 -23.44
CA THR A 126 13.49 -5.57 -22.57
C THR A 126 14.83 -5.60 -21.82
N LYS A 127 15.64 -4.54 -21.91
CA LYS A 127 16.93 -4.41 -21.22
C LYS A 127 16.83 -4.73 -19.72
N ASN A 128 15.77 -4.27 -19.06
CA ASN A 128 15.47 -4.57 -17.66
C ASN A 128 15.17 -6.07 -17.40
N ASN A 129 14.61 -6.78 -18.37
CA ASN A 129 14.37 -8.22 -18.26
C ASN A 129 15.62 -9.05 -18.57
N VAL A 130 16.55 -8.52 -19.37
CA VAL A 130 17.91 -9.09 -19.49
C VAL A 130 18.59 -9.06 -18.12
N SER A 131 18.52 -7.93 -17.39
CA SER A 131 19.15 -7.83 -16.07
C SER A 131 18.51 -8.74 -15.01
N LEU A 132 17.22 -9.09 -15.12
CA LEU A 132 16.62 -10.16 -14.32
C LEU A 132 17.23 -11.52 -14.61
N GLY A 133 17.42 -11.85 -15.90
CA GLY A 133 18.09 -13.08 -16.32
C GLY A 133 19.50 -13.19 -15.76
N VAL A 134 20.26 -12.10 -15.86
CA VAL A 134 21.60 -12.01 -15.28
C VAL A 134 21.57 -12.19 -13.77
N SER A 135 20.69 -11.47 -13.07
CA SER A 135 20.56 -11.58 -11.61
C SER A 135 20.21 -13.01 -11.19
N ALA A 136 19.28 -13.67 -11.90
CA ALA A 136 18.92 -15.06 -11.67
C ALA A 136 20.11 -16.00 -11.89
N GLY A 137 20.90 -15.79 -12.96
CA GLY A 137 22.10 -16.58 -13.24
C GLY A 137 23.17 -16.43 -12.16
N ILE A 138 23.43 -15.21 -11.71
CA ILE A 138 24.39 -14.92 -10.63
C ILE A 138 23.96 -15.57 -9.32
N LEU A 139 22.66 -15.66 -9.06
CA LEU A 139 22.12 -16.22 -7.83
C LEU A 139 21.88 -17.75 -7.86
N ASP A 140 22.22 -18.46 -8.94
CA ASP A 140 21.82 -19.88 -9.14
C ASP A 140 20.29 -20.08 -9.06
N MET A 141 19.51 -19.04 -9.36
CA MET A 141 18.06 -19.10 -9.31
C MET A 141 17.55 -20.01 -10.45
N PRO A 142 16.69 -21.01 -10.18
CA PRO A 142 16.08 -21.80 -11.23
C PRO A 142 15.34 -20.93 -12.24
N LEU A 143 15.65 -21.09 -13.54
CA LEU A 143 15.11 -20.26 -14.61
C LEU A 143 13.57 -20.30 -14.67
N GLU A 144 12.97 -21.43 -14.26
CA GLU A 144 11.51 -21.62 -14.19
C GLU A 144 10.85 -20.69 -13.15
N ALA A 145 11.57 -20.31 -12.08
CA ALA A 145 11.05 -19.41 -11.05
C ALA A 145 10.87 -18.00 -11.60
N ILE A 146 11.91 -17.45 -12.23
CA ILE A 146 11.87 -16.10 -12.81
C ILE A 146 10.95 -16.05 -14.04
N ASN A 147 10.99 -17.05 -14.92
CA ASN A 147 10.09 -17.13 -16.08
C ASN A 147 8.63 -17.13 -15.67
N SER A 148 8.28 -17.84 -14.59
CA SER A 148 6.90 -17.84 -14.11
C SER A 148 6.44 -16.49 -13.57
N ALA A 149 7.33 -15.71 -12.94
CA ALA A 149 7.01 -14.37 -12.45
C ALA A 149 6.83 -13.40 -13.62
N VAL A 150 7.71 -13.46 -14.61
CA VAL A 150 7.63 -12.69 -15.87
C VAL A 150 6.35 -13.03 -16.63
N SER A 151 6.01 -14.32 -16.75
CA SER A 151 4.76 -14.74 -17.40
C SER A 151 3.52 -14.15 -16.73
N LYS A 152 3.47 -14.12 -15.40
CA LYS A 152 2.35 -13.48 -14.68
C LYS A 152 2.28 -11.98 -14.92
N ALA A 153 3.42 -11.29 -15.03
CA ALA A 153 3.46 -9.84 -15.23
C ALA A 153 3.05 -9.41 -16.66
N PHE A 154 3.37 -10.22 -17.67
CA PHE A 154 3.18 -9.85 -19.08
C PHE A 154 2.08 -10.64 -19.81
N ARG A 155 1.42 -11.62 -19.18
CA ARG A 155 0.35 -12.43 -19.82
C ARG A 155 -0.75 -11.59 -20.47
N ASP A 156 -1.15 -10.50 -19.82
CA ASP A 156 -2.27 -9.67 -20.25
C ASP A 156 -1.85 -8.63 -21.30
N LYS A 157 -0.57 -8.63 -21.71
CA LYS A 157 0.00 -7.75 -22.75
C LYS A 157 0.17 -8.44 -24.11
N GLY A 158 -0.26 -9.70 -24.23
CA GLY A 158 -0.23 -10.49 -25.46
C GLY A 158 1.03 -11.36 -25.62
N GLU A 159 0.89 -12.46 -26.37
CA GLU A 159 1.92 -13.51 -26.49
C GLU A 159 3.25 -13.01 -27.05
N LYS A 160 3.22 -12.09 -28.04
CA LYS A 160 4.44 -11.51 -28.62
C LYS A 160 5.27 -10.78 -27.57
N VAL A 161 4.64 -9.95 -26.75
CA VAL A 161 5.31 -9.19 -25.67
C VAL A 161 5.85 -10.16 -24.62
N LEU A 162 5.06 -11.17 -24.24
CA LEU A 162 5.49 -12.19 -23.28
C LEU A 162 6.74 -12.95 -23.78
N ASN A 163 6.70 -13.50 -24.99
CA ASN A 163 7.79 -14.29 -25.55
C ASN A 163 9.09 -13.49 -25.69
N MET A 164 8.99 -12.22 -26.11
CA MET A 164 10.12 -11.30 -26.18
C MET A 164 10.79 -11.09 -24.81
N ASN A 165 9.99 -10.92 -23.75
CA ASN A 165 10.53 -10.75 -22.40
C ASN A 165 11.13 -12.05 -21.83
N LEU A 166 10.51 -13.21 -22.09
CA LEU A 166 11.07 -14.50 -21.70
C LEU A 166 12.40 -14.80 -22.42
N ALA A 167 12.50 -14.44 -23.70
CA ALA A 167 13.74 -14.57 -24.47
C ALA A 167 14.86 -13.70 -23.86
N ALA A 168 14.55 -12.44 -23.50
CA ALA A 168 15.52 -11.54 -22.86
C ALA A 168 16.06 -12.09 -21.54
N VAL A 169 15.18 -12.65 -20.69
CA VAL A 169 15.55 -13.30 -19.42
C VAL A 169 16.45 -14.50 -19.69
N LYS A 170 16.08 -15.36 -20.65
CA LYS A 170 16.87 -16.55 -20.98
C LYS A 170 18.27 -16.18 -21.48
N GLU A 171 18.38 -15.23 -22.40
CA GLU A 171 19.69 -14.82 -22.94
C GLU A 171 20.57 -14.18 -21.86
N GLY A 172 20.00 -13.37 -20.96
CA GLY A 172 20.72 -12.82 -19.81
C GLY A 172 21.21 -13.91 -18.83
N TYR A 173 20.39 -14.93 -18.61
CA TYR A 173 20.74 -16.08 -17.77
C TYR A 173 21.87 -16.92 -18.39
N ASP A 174 21.78 -17.20 -19.69
CA ASP A 174 22.77 -17.97 -20.44
C ASP A 174 24.10 -17.20 -20.58
N PHE A 175 24.07 -15.86 -20.67
CA PHE A 175 25.27 -15.02 -20.66
C PHE A 175 26.13 -15.25 -19.40
N VAL A 176 25.50 -15.31 -18.23
CA VAL A 176 26.20 -15.54 -16.95
C VAL A 176 26.85 -16.92 -16.90
N LYS A 177 26.20 -17.95 -17.45
CA LYS A 177 26.79 -19.30 -17.53
C LYS A 177 28.06 -19.33 -18.38
N GLN A 178 28.09 -18.54 -19.45
CA GLN A 178 29.24 -18.45 -20.36
C GLN A 178 30.33 -17.51 -19.82
N ASN A 179 29.95 -16.51 -19.03
CA ASN A 179 30.82 -15.46 -18.52
C ASN A 179 30.62 -15.28 -17.01
N PRO A 180 30.96 -16.26 -16.17
CA PRO A 180 30.68 -16.19 -14.73
C PRO A 180 31.38 -14.96 -14.10
N PRO A 181 30.74 -14.25 -13.15
CA PRO A 181 31.38 -13.14 -12.46
C PRO A 181 32.55 -13.64 -11.61
N LYS A 182 33.59 -12.81 -11.46
CA LYS A 182 34.74 -13.11 -10.60
C LYS A 182 34.33 -13.22 -9.13
N ASN A 183 33.50 -12.28 -8.69
CA ASN A 183 32.94 -12.27 -7.34
C ASN A 183 31.55 -12.86 -7.39
N ARG A 184 31.32 -13.90 -6.58
CA ARG A 184 30.01 -14.52 -6.36
C ARG A 184 29.78 -14.64 -4.87
N ASN A 185 29.21 -13.59 -4.29
CA ASN A 185 29.02 -13.49 -2.85
C ASN A 185 27.68 -14.08 -2.38
N CYS A 186 26.68 -14.24 -3.26
CA CYS A 186 25.33 -14.66 -2.90
C CYS A 186 24.80 -15.79 -3.80
N SER A 187 23.95 -16.65 -3.25
CA SER A 187 23.19 -17.66 -4.00
C SER A 187 21.81 -17.94 -3.38
N ILE A 188 20.95 -18.59 -4.16
CA ILE A 188 19.62 -19.03 -3.75
C ILE A 188 19.57 -20.56 -3.75
N ASN A 189 19.16 -21.12 -2.62
CA ASN A 189 18.72 -22.50 -2.50
C ASN A 189 17.21 -22.55 -2.38
N LYS A 190 16.58 -23.31 -3.29
CA LYS A 190 15.13 -23.56 -3.26
C LYS A 190 14.74 -24.24 -1.95
N LYS A 191 13.69 -23.74 -1.30
CA LYS A 191 13.05 -24.37 -0.15
C LYS A 191 11.80 -25.14 -0.57
N ASP A 192 11.26 -25.91 0.38
CA ASP A 192 9.94 -26.48 0.21
C ASP A 192 8.92 -25.37 -0.06
N PHE A 193 8.07 -25.61 -1.05
CA PHE A 193 7.13 -24.61 -1.50
C PHE A 193 6.06 -24.37 -0.44
N VAL A 194 6.13 -23.21 0.21
CA VAL A 194 5.03 -22.64 0.98
C VAL A 194 4.39 -21.56 0.14
N LYS A 195 3.06 -21.59 0.01
CA LYS A 195 2.32 -20.60 -0.77
C LYS A 195 2.40 -19.24 -0.07
N LYS A 196 3.27 -18.36 -0.57
CA LYS A 196 3.39 -16.97 -0.16
C LYS A 196 2.73 -16.02 -1.16
N TYR A 197 2.26 -14.88 -0.67
CA TYR A 197 1.86 -13.74 -1.51
C TYR A 197 2.86 -12.61 -1.32
N VAL A 198 3.01 -11.75 -2.32
CA VAL A 198 3.77 -10.49 -2.18
C VAL A 198 2.75 -9.37 -2.33
N MET A 199 2.63 -8.55 -1.29
CA MET A 199 1.54 -7.58 -1.13
C MET A 199 2.06 -6.30 -0.47
N THR A 200 1.48 -5.14 -0.80
CA THR A 200 1.77 -3.88 -0.10
C THR A 200 0.84 -3.63 1.09
N GLY A 201 1.19 -2.69 1.97
CA GLY A 201 0.30 -2.26 3.06
C GLY A 201 -1.04 -1.75 2.56
N ASN A 202 -1.06 -0.94 1.49
CA ASN A 202 -2.33 -0.43 0.95
C ASN A 202 -3.20 -1.54 0.31
N GLU A 203 -2.61 -2.56 -0.30
CA GLU A 203 -3.35 -3.75 -0.76
C GLU A 203 -3.94 -4.53 0.43
N ALA A 204 -3.20 -4.63 1.55
CA ALA A 204 -3.69 -5.25 2.77
C ALA A 204 -4.82 -4.46 3.44
N ILE A 205 -4.72 -3.13 3.50
CA ILE A 205 -5.80 -2.23 3.95
C ILE A 205 -7.05 -2.46 3.09
N ALA A 206 -6.91 -2.48 1.77
CA ALA A 206 -8.03 -2.69 0.86
C ALA A 206 -8.69 -4.07 1.06
N LEU A 207 -7.90 -5.15 1.20
CA LEU A 207 -8.42 -6.50 1.45
C LEU A 207 -9.07 -6.63 2.81
N GLY A 208 -8.49 -6.02 3.85
CA GLY A 208 -9.06 -5.98 5.19
C GLY A 208 -10.39 -5.21 5.19
N ALA A 209 -10.48 -4.09 4.47
CA ALA A 209 -11.73 -3.35 4.32
C ALA A 209 -12.81 -4.17 3.58
N ILE A 210 -12.45 -4.88 2.49
CA ILE A 210 -13.35 -5.83 1.82
C ILE A 210 -13.84 -6.88 2.82
N LYS A 211 -12.92 -7.46 3.61
CA LYS A 211 -13.25 -8.48 4.61
C LYS A 211 -14.19 -7.95 5.69
N ALA A 212 -13.95 -6.72 6.15
CA ALA A 212 -14.81 -5.99 7.07
C ALA A 212 -16.20 -5.71 6.48
N GLY A 213 -16.40 -5.85 5.17
CA GLY A 213 -17.69 -5.65 4.53
C GLY A 213 -17.91 -4.23 4.03
N LEU A 214 -16.84 -3.53 3.68
CA LEU A 214 -16.86 -2.30 2.89
C LEU A 214 -17.85 -2.42 1.71
N LYS A 215 -18.63 -1.37 1.49
CA LYS A 215 -19.58 -1.25 0.37
C LYS A 215 -19.46 0.04 -0.41
N LEU A 216 -18.88 1.08 0.17
CA LEU A 216 -18.54 2.30 -0.55
C LEU A 216 -17.15 2.77 -0.14
N TYR A 217 -16.30 2.98 -1.14
CA TYR A 217 -15.01 3.65 -0.98
C TYR A 217 -15.03 4.94 -1.81
N ALA A 218 -14.71 6.08 -1.19
CA ALA A 218 -14.61 7.36 -1.88
C ALA A 218 -13.25 8.00 -1.62
N ALA A 219 -12.56 8.43 -2.67
CA ALA A 219 -11.28 9.10 -2.51
C ALA A 219 -10.96 10.02 -3.69
N TYR A 220 -10.21 11.08 -3.38
CA TYR A 220 -9.45 11.85 -4.35
C TYR A 220 -8.00 11.30 -4.41
N PRO A 221 -7.43 11.05 -5.60
CA PRO A 221 -6.09 10.49 -5.71
C PRO A 221 -5.01 11.38 -5.09
N MET A 222 -4.37 10.86 -4.05
CA MET A 222 -3.18 11.46 -3.45
C MET A 222 -2.19 10.39 -3.01
N THR A 223 -0.91 10.55 -3.38
CA THR A 223 0.18 9.67 -2.93
C THR A 223 0.34 9.78 -1.41
N PRO A 224 0.52 8.67 -0.67
CA PRO A 224 0.61 7.27 -1.13
C PRO A 224 -0.74 6.51 -1.14
N ALA A 225 -1.84 7.12 -0.70
CA ALA A 225 -3.15 6.46 -0.54
C ALA A 225 -3.81 5.99 -1.85
N SER A 226 -3.49 6.60 -3.00
CA SER A 226 -4.09 6.28 -4.31
C SER A 226 -4.08 4.80 -4.69
N SER A 227 -3.08 4.03 -4.22
CA SER A 227 -2.99 2.59 -4.51
C SER A 227 -4.16 1.79 -3.93
N ILE A 228 -4.82 2.26 -2.85
CA ILE A 228 -6.05 1.64 -2.33
C ILE A 228 -7.17 1.75 -3.37
N LEU A 229 -7.36 2.92 -3.98
CA LEU A 229 -8.33 3.15 -5.06
C LEU A 229 -8.02 2.24 -6.25
N HIS A 230 -6.77 2.22 -6.71
CA HIS A 230 -6.36 1.40 -7.85
C HIS A 230 -6.56 -0.10 -7.62
N PHE A 231 -6.39 -0.56 -6.38
CA PHE A 231 -6.63 -1.96 -6.03
C PHE A 231 -8.12 -2.31 -5.93
N LEU A 232 -8.94 -1.44 -5.35
CA LEU A 232 -10.38 -1.67 -5.19
C LEU A 232 -11.17 -1.54 -6.49
N ALA A 233 -10.82 -0.59 -7.36
CA ALA A 233 -11.54 -0.32 -8.61
C ALA A 233 -11.77 -1.57 -9.50
N PRO A 234 -10.77 -2.41 -9.82
CA PRO A 234 -11.00 -3.63 -10.60
C PRO A 234 -11.79 -4.70 -9.85
N LEU A 235 -11.94 -4.57 -8.53
CA LEU A 235 -12.62 -5.51 -7.65
C LEU A 235 -14.08 -5.11 -7.33
N GLU A 236 -14.51 -3.91 -7.73
CA GLU A 236 -15.83 -3.31 -7.50
C GLU A 236 -16.98 -4.30 -7.78
N ARG A 237 -17.04 -4.84 -9.00
CA ARG A 237 -18.13 -5.77 -9.40
C ARG A 237 -18.09 -7.08 -8.62
N LYS A 238 -16.88 -7.59 -8.35
CA LYS A 238 -16.69 -8.88 -7.68
C LYS A 238 -17.19 -8.85 -6.24
N TYR A 239 -16.92 -7.75 -5.51
CA TYR A 239 -17.30 -7.63 -4.10
C TYR A 239 -18.52 -6.73 -3.85
N ARG A 240 -19.12 -6.19 -4.92
CA ARG A 240 -20.26 -5.25 -4.87
C ARG A 240 -19.92 -4.05 -3.98
N ILE A 241 -18.84 -3.36 -4.35
CA ILE A 241 -18.33 -2.16 -3.68
C ILE A 241 -18.42 -1.02 -4.67
N LEU A 242 -19.04 0.10 -4.32
CA LEU A 242 -18.96 1.30 -5.13
C LEU A 242 -17.62 2.00 -4.86
N VAL A 243 -16.76 2.09 -5.88
CA VAL A 243 -15.47 2.79 -5.78
C VAL A 243 -15.59 4.12 -6.50
N LYS A 244 -15.72 5.20 -5.73
CA LYS A 244 -15.94 6.55 -6.24
C LYS A 244 -14.63 7.35 -6.23
N HIS A 245 -14.17 7.69 -7.42
CA HIS A 245 -13.24 8.79 -7.61
C HIS A 245 -14.05 10.10 -7.51
N THR A 246 -13.77 10.91 -6.48
CA THR A 246 -14.42 12.21 -6.26
C THR A 246 -13.60 13.35 -6.86
N GLU A 247 -14.19 14.53 -6.91
CA GLU A 247 -13.61 15.77 -7.42
C GLU A 247 -12.55 16.37 -6.48
N ASP A 248 -12.69 16.15 -5.18
CA ASP A 248 -11.76 16.55 -4.12
C ASP A 248 -11.97 15.69 -2.85
N GLU A 249 -11.17 15.95 -1.81
CA GLU A 249 -11.24 15.28 -0.52
C GLU A 249 -12.48 15.63 0.32
N ILE A 250 -13.09 16.80 0.11
CA ILE A 250 -14.32 17.20 0.82
C ILE A 250 -15.48 16.33 0.32
N ALA A 251 -15.63 16.22 -0.99
CA ALA A 251 -16.58 15.32 -1.62
C ALA A 251 -16.33 13.86 -1.24
N ALA A 252 -15.06 13.43 -1.08
CA ALA A 252 -14.72 12.07 -0.65
C ALA A 252 -15.29 11.75 0.74
N ILE A 253 -14.99 12.56 1.75
CA ILE A 253 -15.45 12.32 3.12
C ILE A 253 -16.97 12.47 3.23
N LEU A 254 -17.58 13.48 2.60
CA LEU A 254 -19.03 13.67 2.64
C LEU A 254 -19.78 12.51 1.97
N THR A 255 -19.25 11.96 0.87
CA THR A 255 -19.81 10.75 0.24
C THR A 255 -19.74 9.55 1.19
N ALA A 256 -18.61 9.38 1.90
CA ALA A 256 -18.47 8.31 2.87
C ALA A 256 -19.44 8.47 4.06
N ILE A 257 -19.59 9.68 4.60
CA ILE A 257 -20.53 9.97 5.69
C ILE A 257 -21.98 9.69 5.26
N GLY A 258 -22.42 10.21 4.11
CA GLY A 258 -23.77 9.99 3.62
C GLY A 258 -24.09 8.50 3.39
N ALA A 259 -23.12 7.73 2.90
CA ALA A 259 -23.24 6.28 2.77
C ALA A 259 -23.33 5.57 4.13
N SER A 260 -22.59 6.03 5.13
CA SER A 260 -22.65 5.46 6.48
C SER A 260 -23.99 5.74 7.15
N PHE A 261 -24.52 6.96 6.98
CA PHE A 261 -25.87 7.33 7.41
C PHE A 261 -26.93 6.41 6.78
N ALA A 262 -26.79 6.09 5.49
CA ALA A 262 -27.63 5.10 4.80
C ALA A 262 -27.42 3.64 5.28
N GLY A 263 -26.49 3.39 6.19
CA GLY A 263 -26.34 2.13 6.92
C GLY A 263 -25.30 1.15 6.37
N ILE A 264 -24.57 1.52 5.33
CA ILE A 264 -23.50 0.70 4.74
C ILE A 264 -22.13 1.06 5.32
N ARG A 265 -21.22 0.09 5.40
CA ARG A 265 -19.83 0.36 5.77
C ARG A 265 -19.15 1.13 4.63
N SER A 266 -18.74 2.35 4.91
CA SER A 266 -18.06 3.24 3.98
C SER A 266 -16.70 3.69 4.51
N MET A 267 -15.81 4.07 3.60
CA MET A 267 -14.47 4.55 3.95
C MET A 267 -13.99 5.59 2.96
N ALA A 268 -13.20 6.54 3.46
CA ALA A 268 -12.36 7.41 2.66
C ALA A 268 -10.87 7.08 2.87
N ALA A 269 -10.01 7.47 1.93
CA ALA A 269 -8.57 7.41 2.13
C ALA A 269 -7.88 8.65 1.57
N THR A 270 -6.81 9.07 2.23
CA THR A 270 -6.11 10.33 1.94
C THR A 270 -4.70 10.34 2.57
N SER A 271 -4.07 11.50 2.57
CA SER A 271 -2.78 11.83 3.20
C SER A 271 -2.89 13.21 3.87
N GLY A 272 -1.88 13.69 4.61
CA GLY A 272 -2.01 14.88 5.48
C GLY A 272 -2.65 16.13 4.85
N GLY A 273 -2.28 16.47 3.61
CA GLY A 273 -2.85 17.64 2.91
C GLY A 273 -4.36 17.49 2.64
N GLY A 274 -4.79 16.32 2.19
CA GLY A 274 -6.19 16.03 1.94
C GLY A 274 -6.99 15.78 3.23
N PHE A 275 -6.36 15.20 4.26
CA PHE A 275 -6.97 15.10 5.59
C PHE A 275 -7.25 16.47 6.20
N SER A 276 -6.40 17.48 5.92
CA SER A 276 -6.65 18.89 6.29
C SER A 276 -7.96 19.42 5.71
N LEU A 277 -8.29 19.08 4.47
CA LEU A 277 -9.56 19.45 3.84
C LEU A 277 -10.76 18.69 4.43
N MET A 278 -10.55 17.49 4.96
CA MET A 278 -11.60 16.67 5.55
C MET A 278 -12.02 17.08 6.97
N THR A 279 -11.26 17.96 7.63
CA THR A 279 -11.41 18.22 9.07
C THR A 279 -12.77 18.78 9.48
N GLU A 280 -13.42 19.59 8.66
CA GLU A 280 -14.77 20.09 8.96
C GLU A 280 -15.79 18.95 8.96
N ALA A 281 -15.81 18.14 7.90
CA ALA A 281 -16.71 16.99 7.77
C ALA A 281 -16.40 15.87 8.79
N LEU A 282 -15.15 15.76 9.27
CA LEU A 282 -14.81 14.88 10.38
C LEU A 282 -15.57 15.27 11.66
N GLY A 283 -15.66 16.57 11.95
CA GLY A 283 -16.46 17.10 13.06
C GLY A 283 -17.94 16.81 12.88
N MET A 284 -18.46 16.97 11.65
CA MET A 284 -19.84 16.58 11.31
C MET A 284 -20.11 15.09 11.59
N ALA A 285 -19.19 14.19 11.26
CA ALA A 285 -19.33 12.77 11.58
C ALA A 285 -19.31 12.52 13.09
N GLY A 286 -18.52 13.29 13.85
CA GLY A 286 -18.48 13.25 15.30
C GLY A 286 -19.81 13.67 15.93
N ILE A 287 -20.29 14.88 15.65
CA ILE A 287 -21.53 15.41 16.24
C ILE A 287 -22.77 14.62 15.83
N THR A 288 -22.82 14.09 14.60
CA THR A 288 -23.97 13.28 14.15
C THR A 288 -23.90 11.81 14.62
N GLU A 289 -22.86 11.42 15.36
CA GLU A 289 -22.55 10.04 15.73
C GLU A 289 -22.60 9.10 14.49
N THR A 290 -22.02 9.53 13.37
CA THR A 290 -22.01 8.73 12.14
C THR A 290 -20.72 7.93 12.06
N PRO A 291 -20.77 6.57 12.05
CA PRO A 291 -19.58 5.74 11.88
C PRO A 291 -18.80 6.14 10.64
N LEU A 292 -17.51 6.39 10.77
CA LEU A 292 -16.68 6.76 9.63
C LEU A 292 -15.32 6.09 9.76
N VAL A 293 -14.81 5.52 8.67
CA VAL A 293 -13.43 5.03 8.60
C VAL A 293 -12.65 5.86 7.60
N ILE A 294 -11.49 6.37 8.02
CA ILE A 294 -10.56 7.10 7.17
C ILE A 294 -9.21 6.38 7.22
N ALA A 295 -8.64 6.03 6.07
CA ALA A 295 -7.23 5.67 5.99
C ALA A 295 -6.41 6.92 5.66
N GLU A 296 -5.69 7.44 6.65
CA GLU A 296 -4.72 8.52 6.46
C GLU A 296 -3.34 7.87 6.29
N CYS A 297 -2.71 8.09 5.13
CA CYS A 297 -1.40 7.55 4.82
C CYS A 297 -0.38 8.69 4.84
N MET A 298 0.30 8.84 5.98
CA MET A 298 1.23 9.93 6.26
C MET A 298 2.36 10.01 5.22
N ARG A 299 2.73 11.25 4.91
CA ARG A 299 3.92 11.59 4.13
C ARG A 299 4.48 12.92 4.66
N PRO A 300 5.76 13.25 4.42
CA PRO A 300 6.35 14.44 5.01
C PRO A 300 5.63 15.72 4.55
N GLY A 301 5.23 16.52 5.54
CA GLY A 301 4.72 17.87 5.36
C GLY A 301 5.79 18.94 5.64
N PRO A 302 5.39 20.19 5.98
CA PRO A 302 4.04 20.75 5.90
C PRO A 302 3.62 21.01 4.44
N SER A 303 2.32 21.30 4.23
CA SER A 303 1.74 21.57 2.90
C SER A 303 1.96 20.39 1.93
N THR A 304 2.37 20.62 0.69
CA THR A 304 2.71 19.54 -0.26
C THR A 304 3.84 18.66 0.25
N GLY A 305 4.80 19.28 0.96
CA GLY A 305 5.98 18.63 1.52
C GLY A 305 6.73 17.75 0.52
N MET A 306 6.91 16.47 0.86
CA MET A 306 7.67 15.49 0.08
C MET A 306 6.78 14.26 -0.24
N PRO A 307 5.96 14.31 -1.31
CA PRO A 307 4.88 13.36 -1.53
C PRO A 307 5.25 11.87 -1.63
N THR A 308 6.50 11.57 -2.01
CA THR A 308 6.99 10.22 -2.31
C THR A 308 7.96 9.68 -1.26
N TRP A 309 8.16 10.42 -0.17
CA TRP A 309 8.98 10.06 0.98
C TRP A 309 8.10 9.71 2.18
N THR A 310 8.70 9.14 3.21
CA THR A 310 7.98 8.70 4.42
C THR A 310 8.29 9.62 5.60
N GLU A 311 7.27 9.90 6.40
CA GLU A 311 7.35 10.58 7.69
C GLU A 311 6.10 10.19 8.49
N GLN A 312 6.19 10.21 9.82
CA GLN A 312 5.06 9.97 10.72
C GLN A 312 4.70 11.25 11.49
N GLY A 313 4.49 12.34 10.75
CA GLY A 313 4.35 13.70 11.28
C GLY A 313 2.92 14.07 11.70
N ASP A 314 1.91 13.33 11.25
CA ASP A 314 0.52 13.79 11.32
C ASP A 314 -0.21 13.37 12.61
N LEU A 315 0.40 12.58 13.49
CA LEU A 315 -0.28 12.03 14.69
C LEU A 315 -0.94 13.12 15.55
N ARG A 316 -0.20 14.17 15.92
CA ARG A 316 -0.75 15.25 16.76
C ARG A 316 -1.83 16.05 16.04
N PHE A 317 -1.75 16.13 14.72
CA PHE A 317 -2.77 16.79 13.92
C PHE A 317 -4.05 15.95 13.89
N VAL A 318 -3.95 14.67 13.55
CA VAL A 318 -5.08 13.73 13.44
C VAL A 318 -5.85 13.60 14.76
N ILE A 319 -5.16 13.54 15.91
CA ILE A 319 -5.84 13.43 17.22
C ILE A 319 -6.56 14.71 17.66
N HIS A 320 -6.18 15.89 17.15
CA HIS A 320 -6.79 17.19 17.47
C HIS A 320 -7.54 17.81 16.29
N ALA A 321 -7.81 17.03 15.24
CA ALA A 321 -8.43 17.54 14.04
C ALA A 321 -9.91 17.87 14.25
N SER A 322 -10.35 18.95 13.59
CA SER A 322 -11.68 19.56 13.71
C SER A 322 -11.89 20.41 14.96
N GLN A 323 -12.84 21.32 14.90
CA GLN A 323 -13.21 22.22 16.00
C GLN A 323 -14.06 21.51 17.07
N GLY A 324 -13.89 21.93 18.33
CA GLY A 324 -14.62 21.36 19.47
C GLY A 324 -14.13 19.96 19.88
N ASP A 325 -14.86 19.36 20.82
CA ASP A 325 -14.53 18.05 21.39
C ASP A 325 -15.51 16.99 20.89
N PHE A 326 -14.98 15.85 20.46
CA PHE A 326 -15.72 14.63 20.16
C PHE A 326 -14.77 13.44 20.18
N ILE A 327 -15.34 12.24 20.38
CA ILE A 327 -14.56 11.01 20.45
C ILE A 327 -14.16 10.56 19.04
N ARG A 328 -12.89 10.20 18.88
CA ARG A 328 -12.35 9.53 17.69
C ARG A 328 -11.34 8.48 18.12
N VAL A 329 -11.18 7.43 17.33
CA VAL A 329 -10.12 6.42 17.54
C VAL A 329 -9.07 6.54 16.45
N VAL A 330 -7.80 6.47 16.83
CA VAL A 330 -6.68 6.43 15.89
C VAL A 330 -5.92 5.11 16.10
N LEU A 331 -5.73 4.34 15.03
CA LEU A 331 -5.01 3.07 15.03
C LEU A 331 -3.80 3.16 14.08
N THR A 332 -2.62 2.74 14.52
CA THR A 332 -1.39 2.79 13.72
C THR A 332 -0.83 1.38 13.50
N PRO A 333 -0.95 0.77 12.31
CA PRO A 333 -0.35 -0.53 12.04
C PRO A 333 1.18 -0.43 11.95
N GLY A 334 1.89 -1.39 12.54
CA GLY A 334 3.35 -1.54 12.44
C GLY A 334 3.82 -2.37 11.25
N ASP A 335 2.94 -3.23 10.69
CA ASP A 335 3.25 -4.06 9.52
C ASP A 335 2.01 -4.33 8.64
N ILE A 336 2.19 -5.10 7.56
CA ILE A 336 1.14 -5.40 6.57
C ILE A 336 0.04 -6.30 7.17
N SER A 337 0.39 -7.19 8.10
CA SER A 337 -0.58 -8.09 8.76
C SER A 337 -1.45 -7.30 9.75
N GLU A 338 -0.85 -6.38 10.50
CA GLU A 338 -1.55 -5.42 11.34
C GLU A 338 -2.41 -4.47 10.51
N ALA A 339 -1.95 -3.99 9.35
CA ALA A 339 -2.75 -3.14 8.47
C ALA A 339 -4.04 -3.84 8.02
N TYR A 340 -3.96 -5.12 7.66
CA TYR A 340 -5.12 -5.96 7.34
C TYR A 340 -6.08 -6.17 8.52
N HIS A 341 -5.53 -6.37 9.72
CA HIS A 341 -6.30 -6.63 10.92
C HIS A 341 -6.96 -5.35 11.48
N LEU A 342 -6.17 -4.28 11.64
CA LEU A 342 -6.60 -3.03 12.24
C LEU A 342 -7.62 -2.31 11.38
N ILE A 343 -7.57 -2.38 10.04
CA ILE A 343 -8.66 -1.81 9.23
C ILE A 343 -10.00 -2.51 9.49
N GLN A 344 -10.00 -3.84 9.73
CA GLN A 344 -11.24 -4.55 10.10
C GLN A 344 -11.73 -4.12 11.47
N LEU A 345 -10.80 -3.95 12.41
CA LEU A 345 -11.08 -3.41 13.73
C LEU A 345 -11.64 -1.99 13.63
N SER A 346 -11.11 -1.14 12.73
CA SER A 346 -11.61 0.23 12.51
C SER A 346 -13.09 0.25 12.16
N PHE A 347 -13.54 -0.62 11.25
CA PHE A 347 -14.97 -0.71 10.91
C PHE A 347 -15.83 -1.21 12.08
N ASN A 348 -15.33 -2.17 12.86
CA ASN A 348 -16.06 -2.66 14.02
C ASN A 348 -16.17 -1.59 15.10
N LEU A 349 -15.08 -0.87 15.42
CA LEU A 349 -15.07 0.23 16.38
C LEU A 349 -15.97 1.39 15.92
N ALA A 350 -15.87 1.78 14.65
CA ALA A 350 -16.69 2.85 14.09
C ALA A 350 -18.18 2.54 14.25
N GLU A 351 -18.61 1.32 13.92
CA GLU A 351 -20.03 0.94 14.04
C GLU A 351 -20.48 0.64 15.46
N LYS A 352 -19.60 0.08 16.30
CA LYS A 352 -19.91 -0.24 17.70
C LYS A 352 -20.14 1.01 18.52
N TYR A 353 -19.25 1.99 18.37
CA TYR A 353 -19.25 3.22 19.15
C TYR A 353 -19.86 4.40 18.43
N GLN A 354 -20.17 4.28 17.13
CA GLN A 354 -20.78 5.36 16.34
C GLN A 354 -19.90 6.60 16.22
N ILE A 355 -18.59 6.37 16.07
CA ILE A 355 -17.57 7.42 16.03
C ILE A 355 -16.72 7.34 14.76
N PRO A 356 -15.99 8.42 14.42
CA PRO A 356 -14.91 8.36 13.46
C PRO A 356 -13.74 7.49 13.95
N VAL A 357 -13.19 6.67 13.05
CA VAL A 357 -11.98 5.88 13.28
C VAL A 357 -11.00 6.12 12.14
N ILE A 358 -9.76 6.42 12.49
CA ILE A 358 -8.70 6.79 11.56
C ILE A 358 -7.62 5.71 11.64
N LEU A 359 -7.42 5.00 10.54
CA LEU A 359 -6.25 4.14 10.38
C LEU A 359 -5.10 5.02 9.86
N LEU A 360 -4.11 5.23 10.71
CA LEU A 360 -2.98 6.12 10.48
C LEU A 360 -1.75 5.29 10.05
N SER A 361 -1.56 5.17 8.73
CA SER A 361 -0.42 4.50 8.09
C SER A 361 0.63 5.53 7.67
N ASP A 362 1.75 5.10 7.10
CA ASP A 362 2.72 5.97 6.43
C ASP A 362 3.08 5.46 5.03
N LYS A 363 3.75 6.30 4.24
CA LYS A 363 4.21 5.95 2.89
C LYS A 363 5.08 4.70 2.86
N PHE A 364 5.91 4.50 3.88
CA PHE A 364 6.78 3.33 3.96
C PHE A 364 5.95 2.05 3.99
N LEU A 365 5.00 1.92 4.91
CA LEU A 365 4.11 0.76 4.97
C LEU A 365 3.16 0.67 3.76
N SER A 366 2.61 1.81 3.32
CA SER A 366 1.66 1.87 2.20
C SER A 366 2.21 1.28 0.91
N GLU A 367 3.48 1.54 0.58
CA GLU A 367 4.08 1.19 -0.71
C GLU A 367 5.17 0.11 -0.63
N SER A 368 5.75 -0.14 0.54
CA SER A 368 6.58 -1.34 0.71
C SER A 368 5.74 -2.58 0.52
N SER A 369 6.35 -3.66 0.04
CA SER A 369 5.69 -4.96 -0.04
C SER A 369 6.53 -6.03 0.58
N GLU A 370 5.88 -7.03 1.16
CA GLU A 370 6.56 -8.15 1.80
C GLU A 370 5.95 -9.48 1.37
N SER A 371 6.68 -10.57 1.59
CA SER A 371 6.08 -11.90 1.57
C SER A 371 5.18 -12.09 2.79
N ILE A 372 3.93 -12.44 2.52
CA ILE A 372 2.93 -12.72 3.56
C ILE A 372 2.36 -14.13 3.39
N ASP A 373 1.99 -14.72 4.51
CA ASP A 373 1.16 -15.91 4.57
C ASP A 373 -0.32 -15.57 4.31
N ASP A 374 -1.18 -16.59 4.30
CA ASP A 374 -2.62 -16.38 4.21
C ASP A 374 -3.13 -15.64 5.47
N LEU A 375 -3.68 -14.44 5.28
CA LEU A 375 -4.15 -13.56 6.35
C LEU A 375 -5.49 -13.96 6.98
N LYS A 376 -6.16 -15.03 6.50
CA LYS A 376 -7.48 -15.44 7.04
C LYS A 376 -7.52 -15.70 8.54
N HIS A 377 -6.38 -16.08 9.14
CA HIS A 377 -6.30 -16.28 10.59
C HIS A 377 -6.45 -14.98 11.39
N LEU A 378 -6.34 -13.82 10.73
CA LEU A 378 -6.56 -12.48 11.28
C LEU A 378 -7.97 -11.92 11.01
N ASP A 379 -8.84 -12.71 10.39
CA ASP A 379 -10.22 -12.33 10.08
C ASP A 379 -11.00 -12.00 11.36
N LEU A 380 -11.60 -10.81 11.41
CA LEU A 380 -12.49 -10.42 12.51
C LEU A 380 -13.97 -10.69 12.16
N PRO A 381 -14.81 -11.09 13.14
CA PRO A 381 -16.25 -11.09 12.95
C PRO A 381 -16.75 -9.66 12.73
N LYS A 382 -17.81 -9.50 11.95
CA LYS A 382 -18.39 -8.18 11.65
C LYS A 382 -19.31 -7.76 12.80
N GLU A 383 -18.91 -6.74 13.55
CA GLU A 383 -19.71 -6.14 14.62
C GLU A 383 -20.43 -4.90 14.11
N ARG A 384 -21.77 -4.95 14.01
CA ARG A 384 -22.58 -3.85 13.44
C ARG A 384 -23.06 -2.81 14.47
N GLY A 385 -22.69 -2.98 15.74
CA GLY A 385 -23.11 -2.13 16.86
C GLY A 385 -24.62 -2.20 17.15
N LYS A 386 -25.12 -1.20 17.89
CA LYS A 386 -26.52 -1.05 18.24
C LYS A 386 -27.36 -0.58 17.05
N ARG A 387 -28.08 -1.51 16.43
CA ARG A 387 -28.99 -1.25 15.30
C ARG A 387 -30.37 -1.80 15.59
N LEU A 388 -31.40 -1.02 15.29
CA LEU A 388 -32.79 -1.43 15.42
C LEU A 388 -33.23 -2.24 14.20
N LYS A 389 -33.88 -3.37 14.45
CA LYS A 389 -34.63 -4.11 13.42
C LYS A 389 -36.03 -3.54 13.28
N GLU A 390 -36.68 -3.30 14.42
CA GLU A 390 -37.99 -2.66 14.54
C GLU A 390 -37.79 -1.36 15.31
N VAL A 391 -38.33 -0.27 14.79
CA VAL A 391 -38.14 1.06 15.34
C VAL A 391 -39.41 1.49 16.08
N PRO A 392 -39.30 1.91 17.36
CA PRO A 392 -40.45 2.37 18.13
C PRO A 392 -41.05 3.65 17.53
N GLN A 393 -42.30 3.95 17.91
CA GLN A 393 -43.05 5.08 17.35
C GLN A 393 -42.46 6.45 17.77
N ASP A 394 -41.89 6.52 18.97
CA ASP A 394 -41.21 7.70 19.53
C ASP A 394 -39.68 7.46 19.53
N TYR A 395 -39.12 7.33 18.33
CA TYR A 395 -37.69 7.05 18.16
C TYR A 395 -36.84 8.30 18.35
N LYS A 396 -35.91 8.22 19.31
CA LYS A 396 -34.87 9.21 19.57
C LYS A 396 -33.55 8.69 19.03
N ARG A 397 -32.92 9.44 18.12
CA ARG A 397 -31.60 9.09 17.57
C ARG A 397 -30.49 9.28 18.61
N TYR A 398 -30.65 10.26 19.49
CA TYR A 398 -29.64 10.69 20.48
C TYR A 398 -30.22 10.55 21.89
N ASP A 399 -30.56 9.32 22.28
CA ASP A 399 -31.32 9.01 23.50
C ASP A 399 -30.44 9.09 24.76
N LEU A 400 -30.68 10.09 25.61
CA LEU A 400 -29.93 10.33 26.85
C LEU A 400 -30.24 9.30 27.94
N CYS A 401 -31.28 8.49 27.77
CA CYS A 401 -31.65 7.48 28.77
C CYS A 401 -30.74 6.24 28.68
N ILE A 402 -29.86 6.17 27.68
CA ILE A 402 -28.94 5.06 27.47
C ILE A 402 -27.67 5.25 28.31
N GLU A 403 -27.49 4.38 29.32
CA GLU A 403 -26.40 4.50 30.31
C GLU A 403 -24.97 4.45 29.73
N ASP A 404 -24.75 3.69 28.64
CA ASP A 404 -23.43 3.58 28.01
C ASP A 404 -23.14 4.69 26.99
N GLY A 405 -24.07 5.64 26.79
CA GLY A 405 -23.94 6.76 25.86
C GLY A 405 -24.05 6.39 24.38
N ILE A 406 -24.33 5.13 24.03
CA ILE A 406 -24.42 4.68 22.64
C ILE A 406 -25.88 4.47 22.26
N SER A 407 -26.47 5.45 21.59
CA SER A 407 -27.87 5.42 21.16
C SER A 407 -28.17 4.30 20.16
N TRP A 408 -29.40 3.78 20.14
CA TRP A 408 -29.79 2.78 19.15
C TRP A 408 -30.02 3.42 17.78
N ARG A 409 -29.44 2.86 16.70
CA ARG A 409 -29.57 3.43 15.36
C ARG A 409 -30.65 2.77 14.51
N ALA A 410 -31.61 3.55 14.03
CA ALA A 410 -32.47 3.23 12.90
C ALA A 410 -31.78 3.55 11.57
N LEU A 411 -32.06 2.78 10.52
CA LEU A 411 -31.49 2.98 9.19
C LEU A 411 -32.59 3.25 8.16
N PRO A 412 -32.36 4.03 7.11
CA PRO A 412 -33.31 4.10 5.99
C PRO A 412 -33.44 2.73 5.30
N PRO A 413 -34.67 2.26 4.93
CA PRO A 413 -35.97 2.92 5.07
C PRO A 413 -36.82 2.31 6.22
N ASN A 414 -36.26 2.03 7.39
CA ASN A 414 -37.02 1.47 8.52
C ASN A 414 -38.26 2.35 8.84
N PRO A 415 -39.47 1.76 8.88
CA PRO A 415 -40.67 2.48 9.33
C PRO A 415 -40.46 3.07 10.73
N ASN A 416 -41.01 4.26 10.99
CA ASN A 416 -40.83 5.03 12.23
C ASN A 416 -39.39 5.48 12.55
N GLY A 417 -38.41 5.17 11.69
CA GLY A 417 -37.00 5.57 11.88
C GLY A 417 -36.61 6.92 11.30
N MET A 418 -37.59 7.79 11.02
CA MET A 418 -37.29 9.14 10.55
C MET A 418 -36.60 9.93 11.66
N HIS A 419 -35.43 10.45 11.37
CA HIS A 419 -34.64 11.28 12.28
C HIS A 419 -33.75 12.23 11.49
N LEU A 420 -33.27 13.27 12.17
CA LEU A 420 -32.31 14.21 11.62
C LEU A 420 -30.93 13.90 12.19
N ALA A 421 -29.91 13.95 11.32
CA ALA A 421 -28.51 13.96 11.73
C ALA A 421 -27.98 15.37 11.44
N ASN A 422 -28.04 16.23 12.46
CA ASN A 422 -27.74 17.65 12.32
C ASN A 422 -26.31 17.98 12.77
N SER A 423 -25.69 18.97 12.13
CA SER A 423 -24.36 19.49 12.48
C SER A 423 -24.38 20.61 13.52
N ASP A 424 -25.55 21.18 13.82
CA ASP A 424 -25.76 21.99 15.03
C ASP A 424 -25.86 21.09 16.27
N GLU A 425 -25.68 21.67 17.46
CA GLU A 425 -26.10 20.98 18.68
C GLU A 425 -27.60 20.69 18.64
N HIS A 426 -27.99 19.53 19.16
CA HIS A 426 -29.32 19.02 19.00
C HIS A 426 -29.87 18.29 20.23
N ASP A 427 -31.20 18.16 20.26
CA ASP A 427 -31.91 17.34 21.23
C ASP A 427 -31.90 15.85 20.86
N GLU A 428 -32.59 15.03 21.66
CA GLU A 428 -32.65 13.58 21.47
C GLU A 428 -33.26 13.14 20.11
N TYR A 429 -34.00 14.04 19.44
CA TYR A 429 -34.61 13.82 18.13
C TYR A 429 -33.76 14.33 16.96
N GLY A 430 -32.66 15.04 17.25
CA GLY A 430 -31.79 15.67 16.25
C GLY A 430 -32.23 17.08 15.83
N LEU A 431 -33.13 17.72 16.61
CA LEU A 431 -33.57 19.09 16.36
C LEU A 431 -32.63 20.09 17.02
N VAL A 432 -32.37 21.22 16.37
CA VAL A 432 -31.46 22.27 16.85
C VAL A 432 -31.84 22.73 18.26
N THR A 433 -30.84 22.88 19.12
CA THR A 433 -31.00 23.48 20.45
C THR A 433 -29.81 24.38 20.81
N GLU A 434 -30.08 25.40 21.62
CA GLU A 434 -29.07 26.29 22.20
C GLU A 434 -29.08 26.24 23.75
N GLU A 435 -29.82 25.28 24.32
CA GLU A 435 -29.98 25.15 25.77
C GLU A 435 -28.73 24.59 26.45
N SER A 436 -28.14 25.38 27.36
CA SER A 436 -26.86 25.05 28.01
C SER A 436 -26.85 23.71 28.77
N ASP A 437 -27.90 23.42 29.54
CA ASP A 437 -28.00 22.17 30.30
C ASP A 437 -28.12 20.94 29.40
N LEU A 438 -28.71 21.08 28.21
CA LEU A 438 -28.83 20.01 27.24
C LEU A 438 -27.51 19.79 26.50
N ARG A 439 -26.81 20.86 26.11
CA ARG A 439 -25.43 20.81 25.57
C ARG A 439 -24.49 20.03 26.48
N ILE A 440 -24.54 20.27 27.80
CA ILE A 440 -23.68 19.54 28.76
C ILE A 440 -23.97 18.03 28.78
N LYS A 441 -25.21 17.62 28.50
CA LYS A 441 -25.60 16.20 28.49
C LYS A 441 -25.30 15.49 27.17
N MET A 442 -25.27 16.21 26.05
CA MET A 442 -25.04 15.65 24.72
C MET A 442 -23.57 15.45 24.35
N VAL A 443 -22.67 16.18 25.00
CA VAL A 443 -21.22 16.18 24.70
C VAL A 443 -20.47 15.05 25.36
#